data_AF-A0A2S3QTD8-F1
#
_entry.id   AF-A0A2S3QTD8-F1
#
_cell.length_a   1.000
_cell.length_b   1.000
_cell.length_c   1.000
_cell.angle_alpha   90.00
_cell.angle_beta   90.00
_cell.angle_gamma   90.00
#
_symmetry.space_group_name_H-M   'P 1'
#
loop_
_entity.id
_entity.type
_entity.pdbx_description
1 polymer ?
#
loop_
_entity_poly.entity_id
_entity_poly.type
_entity_poly.pdbx_seq_one_letter_code
_entity_poly.pdbx_strand_id
1 'polypeptide(L)'
;MLATSCRSVKVRLDKYMHPSWKIECNKNNLEVTIPVDEKIVPEGTDKEILRQEMYKALANSYISISRYAMDESLERTMMVVVKLVHPKMILSSLSEGKYVVKLKTLKNKNNLARHIHQTIQVQEVAE
;
A
#
# COMPACT_ATOMS: atom_id res chain seq x y z
N MET A 1 10.08 8.05 23.95
CA MET A 1 9.42 7.65 22.68
C MET A 1 8.77 6.29 22.88
N LEU A 2 7.48 6.13 22.58
CA LEU A 2 6.78 4.85 22.73
C LEU A 2 7.13 3.91 21.58
N ALA A 3 7.52 2.68 21.89
CA ALA A 3 7.68 1.62 20.89
C ALA A 3 6.29 1.17 20.42
N THR A 4 6.08 1.15 19.10
CA THR A 4 4.84 0.66 18.47
C THR A 4 5.16 -0.30 17.35
N SER A 5 4.25 -1.21 17.04
CA SER A 5 4.42 -2.17 15.95
C SER A 5 4.59 -1.48 14.60
N CYS A 6 3.88 -0.36 14.37
CA CYS A 6 4.09 0.48 13.19
C CYS A 6 5.55 0.91 13.02
N ARG A 7 6.24 1.34 14.09
CA ARG A 7 7.62 1.81 13.99
C ARG A 7 8.57 0.69 13.57
N SER A 8 8.37 -0.52 14.08
CA SER A 8 9.14 -1.70 13.65
C SER A 8 8.91 -2.02 12.18
N VAL A 9 7.67 -1.88 11.69
CA VAL A 9 7.36 -2.00 10.25
C VAL A 9 8.07 -0.90 9.45
N LYS A 10 7.98 0.36 9.88
CA LYS A 10 8.60 1.51 9.22
C LYS A 10 10.11 1.31 9.04
N VAL A 11 10.84 0.94 10.08
CA VAL A 11 12.30 0.72 10.01
C VAL A 11 12.67 -0.30 8.93
N ARG A 12 11.86 -1.36 8.78
CA ARG A 12 12.06 -2.35 7.72
C ARG A 12 11.75 -1.76 6.34
N LEU A 13 10.61 -1.10 6.19
CA LEU A 13 10.21 -0.55 4.89
C LEU A 13 11.16 0.57 4.43
N ASP A 14 11.61 1.46 5.31
CA ASP A 14 12.59 2.51 4.99
C ASP A 14 13.89 1.93 4.41
N LYS A 15 14.27 0.71 4.82
CA LYS A 15 15.49 0.03 4.35
C LYS A 15 15.34 -0.56 2.95
N TYR A 16 14.15 -1.01 2.57
CA TYR A 16 13.94 -1.81 1.35
C TYR A 16 13.10 -1.12 0.28
N MET A 17 12.26 -0.14 0.66
CA MET A 17 11.40 0.58 -0.26
C MET A 17 12.16 1.70 -0.96
N HIS A 18 11.64 2.11 -2.12
CA HIS A 18 12.22 3.20 -2.88
C HIS A 18 12.19 4.50 -2.06
N PRO A 19 13.23 5.36 -2.11
CA PRO A 19 13.29 6.59 -1.31
C PRO A 19 12.15 7.58 -1.57
N SER A 20 11.45 7.48 -2.70
CA SER A 20 10.26 8.29 -3.00
C SER A 20 9.03 7.91 -2.16
N TRP A 21 9.03 6.74 -1.53
CA TRP A 21 7.94 6.32 -0.65
C TRP A 21 8.05 7.07 0.67
N LYS A 22 7.03 7.88 0.98
CA LYS A 22 6.94 8.54 2.26
C LYS A 22 6.19 7.64 3.24
N ILE A 23 6.90 7.15 4.25
CA ILE A 23 6.37 6.24 5.26
C ILE A 23 6.31 6.98 6.59
N GLU A 24 5.15 7.00 7.22
CA GLU A 24 4.89 7.69 8.48
C GLU A 24 4.11 6.77 9.44
N CYS A 25 4.27 7.01 10.74
CA CYS A 25 3.50 6.32 11.75
C CYS A 25 2.65 7.33 12.53
N ASN A 26 1.33 7.20 12.41
CA ASN A 26 0.37 7.95 13.21
C ASN A 26 -0.13 7.04 14.32
N LYS A 27 0.44 7.18 15.53
CA LYS A 27 0.27 6.24 16.65
C LYS A 27 0.73 4.83 16.24
N ASN A 28 -0.22 3.90 16.06
CA ASN A 28 0.03 2.53 15.60
C ASN A 28 -0.56 2.26 14.21
N ASN A 29 -0.89 3.33 13.46
CA ASN A 29 -1.26 3.26 12.05
C ASN A 29 -0.03 3.55 11.19
N LEU A 30 0.15 2.74 10.16
CA LEU A 30 1.15 2.95 9.11
C LEU A 30 0.51 3.76 7.98
N GLU A 31 1.10 4.90 7.65
CA GLU A 31 0.69 5.74 6.53
C GLU A 31 1.80 5.71 5.47
N VAL A 32 1.45 5.33 4.24
CA VAL A 32 2.39 5.19 3.14
C VAL A 32 1.89 6.02 1.97
N THR A 33 2.64 7.05 1.58
CA THR A 33 2.37 7.84 0.37
C THR A 33 3.38 7.47 -0.70
N ILE A 34 2.87 7.10 -1.87
CA ILE A 34 3.64 6.57 -2.98
C ILE A 34 3.36 7.42 -4.22
N PRO A 35 4.33 8.19 -4.72
CA PRO A 35 4.19 8.83 -6.01
C PRO A 35 4.28 7.77 -7.11
N VAL A 36 3.39 7.84 -8.08
CA VAL A 36 3.43 6.99 -9.27
C VAL A 36 4.51 7.52 -10.21
N ASP A 37 5.32 6.60 -10.73
CA ASP A 37 6.35 6.95 -11.71
C ASP A 37 5.69 7.26 -13.06
N GLU A 38 5.81 8.52 -13.52
CA GLU A 38 5.30 9.00 -14.80
C GLU A 38 5.88 8.22 -16.00
N LYS A 39 7.04 7.56 -15.84
CA LYS A 39 7.59 6.68 -16.87
C LYS A 39 6.79 5.39 -17.05
N ILE A 40 6.12 4.94 -15.98
CA ILE A 40 5.31 3.72 -15.97
C ILE A 40 3.87 4.05 -16.38
N VAL A 41 3.33 5.14 -15.86
CA VAL A 41 1.98 5.62 -16.17
C VAL A 41 2.08 7.10 -16.56
N PRO A 42 2.24 7.40 -17.87
CA PRO A 42 2.31 8.77 -18.34
C PRO A 42 1.02 9.54 -18.06
N GLU A 43 1.14 10.85 -17.86
CA GLU A 43 -0.03 11.69 -17.63
C GLU A 43 -1.04 11.61 -18.79
N GLY A 44 -0.56 11.42 -20.02
CA GLY A 44 -1.39 11.31 -21.22
C GLY A 44 -2.21 10.02 -21.35
N THR A 45 -2.09 9.09 -20.40
CA THR A 45 -2.82 7.82 -20.44
C THR A 45 -4.34 8.04 -20.35
N ASP A 46 -5.06 7.26 -21.16
CA ASP A 46 -6.53 7.21 -21.11
C ASP A 46 -7.04 6.93 -19.69
N LYS A 47 -8.19 7.51 -19.32
CA LYS A 47 -8.72 7.45 -17.96
C LYS A 47 -8.99 6.02 -17.49
N GLU A 48 -9.47 5.14 -18.36
CA GLU A 48 -9.75 3.75 -18.00
C GLU A 48 -8.46 2.97 -17.79
N ILE A 49 -7.49 3.14 -18.68
CA ILE A 49 -6.16 2.53 -18.57
C ILE A 49 -5.45 3.03 -17.31
N LEU A 50 -5.47 4.35 -17.06
CA LEU A 50 -4.91 4.97 -15.86
C LEU A 50 -5.51 4.33 -14.62
N ARG A 51 -6.85 4.23 -14.53
CA ARG A 51 -7.52 3.60 -13.39
C ARG A 51 -7.02 2.17 -13.19
N GLN A 52 -6.98 1.36 -14.24
CA GLN A 52 -6.53 -0.03 -14.13
C GLN A 52 -5.07 -0.12 -13.64
N GLU A 53 -4.17 0.70 -14.17
CA GLU A 53 -2.76 0.72 -13.74
C GLU A 53 -2.59 1.22 -12.31
N MET A 54 -3.35 2.24 -11.90
CA MET A 54 -3.37 2.73 -10.52
C MET A 54 -3.79 1.64 -9.52
N TYR A 55 -4.84 0.86 -9.83
CA TYR A 55 -5.27 -0.25 -8.97
C TYR A 55 -4.25 -1.41 -8.94
N LYS A 56 -3.60 -1.70 -10.08
CA LYS A 56 -2.50 -2.69 -10.11
C LYS A 56 -1.32 -2.23 -9.25
N ALA A 57 -0.92 -0.97 -9.38
CA ALA A 57 0.12 -0.36 -8.56
C ALA A 57 -0.24 -0.40 -7.07
N LEU A 58 -1.52 -0.19 -6.73
CA LEU A 58 -2.00 -0.26 -5.35
C LEU A 58 -1.85 -1.66 -4.78
N ALA A 59 -2.34 -2.67 -5.50
CA ALA A 59 -2.21 -4.07 -5.10
C ALA A 59 -0.73 -4.47 -4.93
N ASN A 60 0.12 -4.08 -5.87
CA ASN A 60 1.57 -4.33 -5.79
C ASN A 60 2.23 -3.64 -4.59
N SER A 61 1.73 -2.46 -4.21
CA SER A 61 2.22 -1.73 -3.04
C SER A 61 1.91 -2.48 -1.75
N TYR A 62 0.68 -2.96 -1.57
CA TYR A 62 0.31 -3.81 -0.43
C TYR A 62 1.09 -5.12 -0.38
N ILE A 63 1.31 -5.76 -1.53
CA ILE A 63 2.13 -6.98 -1.62
C ILE A 63 3.58 -6.67 -1.18
N SER A 64 4.13 -5.54 -1.62
CA SER A 64 5.49 -5.12 -1.24
C SER A 64 5.57 -4.86 0.26
N ILE A 65 4.62 -4.11 0.84
CA ILE A 65 4.53 -3.90 2.29
C ILE A 65 4.52 -5.25 3.02
N SER A 66 3.67 -6.19 2.61
CA SER A 66 3.57 -7.51 3.24
C SER A 66 4.85 -8.34 3.18
N ARG A 67 5.65 -8.17 2.12
CA ARG A 67 6.88 -8.95 1.89
C ARG A 67 8.06 -8.43 2.69
N TYR A 68 8.19 -7.11 2.81
CA TYR A 68 9.38 -6.48 3.39
C TYR A 68 9.22 -6.09 4.86
N ALA A 69 7.99 -5.91 5.32
CA ALA A 69 7.68 -5.73 6.74
C ALA A 69 8.01 -6.99 7.57
N MET A 70 8.11 -6.81 8.88
CA MET A 70 8.18 -7.92 9.83
C MET A 70 6.76 -8.40 10.16
N ASP A 71 6.46 -9.67 9.89
CA ASP A 71 5.11 -10.24 9.96
C ASP A 71 4.40 -9.96 11.29
N GLU A 72 5.04 -10.24 12.43
CA GLU A 72 4.47 -10.00 13.78
C GLU A 72 4.15 -8.51 14.04
N SER A 73 5.01 -7.61 13.55
CA SER A 73 4.82 -6.17 13.71
C SER A 73 3.73 -5.65 12.77
N LEU A 74 3.66 -6.17 11.55
CA LEU A 74 2.63 -5.80 10.58
C LEU A 74 1.26 -6.28 11.07
N GLU A 75 1.15 -7.51 11.57
CA GLU A 75 -0.11 -8.05 12.08
C GLU A 75 -0.68 -7.24 13.26
N ARG A 76 0.18 -6.70 14.12
CA ARG A 76 -0.19 -5.82 15.26
C ARG A 76 -0.33 -4.35 14.90
N THR A 77 -0.01 -3.96 13.67
CA THR A 77 -0.26 -2.59 13.18
C THR A 77 -1.77 -2.42 12.98
N MET A 78 -2.35 -1.38 13.58
CA MET A 78 -3.81 -1.21 13.62
C MET A 78 -4.37 -1.03 12.22
N MET A 79 -3.94 0.03 11.54
CA MET A 79 -4.29 0.28 10.15
C MET A 79 -3.05 0.47 9.27
N VAL A 80 -3.16 0.06 8.02
CA VAL A 80 -2.24 0.36 6.93
C VAL A 80 -3.01 1.22 5.93
N VAL A 81 -2.59 2.47 5.80
CA VAL A 81 -3.13 3.46 4.87
C VAL A 81 -2.14 3.60 3.73
N VAL A 82 -2.59 3.39 2.50
CA VAL A 82 -1.76 3.56 1.31
C VAL A 82 -2.40 4.60 0.39
N LYS A 83 -1.65 5.66 0.11
CA LYS A 83 -2.03 6.73 -0.82
C LYS A 83 -1.12 6.67 -2.04
N LEU A 84 -1.69 6.31 -3.20
CA LEU A 84 -1.01 6.45 -4.49
C LEU A 84 -1.36 7.78 -5.12
N VAL A 85 -0.34 8.50 -5.55
CA VAL A 85 -0.48 9.85 -6.08
C VAL A 85 0.00 9.88 -7.53
N HIS A 86 -0.92 10.19 -8.43
CA HIS A 86 -0.66 10.51 -9.84
C HIS A 86 -1.29 11.89 -10.15
N PRO A 87 -0.73 12.71 -11.05
CA PRO A 87 -1.22 14.07 -11.34
C PRO A 87 -2.70 14.20 -11.76
N LYS A 88 -3.34 13.10 -12.16
CA LYS A 88 -4.76 13.07 -12.57
C LYS A 88 -5.67 12.23 -11.67
N MET A 89 -5.09 11.52 -10.71
CA MET A 89 -5.83 10.57 -9.88
C MET A 89 -5.07 10.25 -8.61
N ILE A 90 -5.78 10.27 -7.50
CA ILE A 90 -5.28 9.79 -6.21
C ILE A 90 -6.12 8.59 -5.78
N LEU A 91 -5.44 7.49 -5.44
CA LEU A 91 -6.07 6.39 -4.73
C LEU A 91 -5.68 6.45 -3.26
N SER A 92 -6.66 6.65 -2.38
CA SER A 92 -6.50 6.46 -0.94
C SER A 92 -7.07 5.12 -0.55
N SER A 93 -6.39 4.37 0.31
CA SER A 93 -6.86 3.05 0.71
C SER A 93 -6.50 2.72 2.15
N LEU A 94 -7.25 1.78 2.70
CA LEU A 94 -7.19 1.40 4.10
C LEU A 94 -7.35 -0.13 4.25
N SER A 95 -6.52 -0.73 5.09
CA SER A 95 -6.66 -2.13 5.53
C SER A 95 -6.14 -2.32 6.95
N GLU A 96 -6.55 -3.39 7.62
CA GLU A 96 -5.93 -3.78 8.90
C GLU A 96 -4.62 -4.55 8.66
N GLY A 97 -3.62 -4.36 9.53
CA GLY A 97 -2.32 -5.01 9.40
C GLY A 97 -2.38 -6.54 9.33
N LYS A 98 -3.30 -7.15 10.11
CA LYS A 98 -3.58 -8.60 10.10
C LYS A 98 -4.06 -9.17 8.76
N TYR A 99 -4.61 -8.32 7.87
CA TYR A 99 -5.00 -8.72 6.52
C TYR A 99 -3.87 -8.49 5.53
N VAL A 100 -3.10 -7.41 5.68
CA VAL A 100 -1.96 -7.11 4.82
C VAL A 100 -0.88 -8.20 4.94
N VAL A 101 -0.58 -8.68 6.16
CA VAL A 101 0.43 -9.73 6.36
C VAL A 101 0.12 -11.02 5.58
N LYS A 102 -1.17 -11.36 5.39
CA LYS A 102 -1.60 -12.57 4.68
C LYS A 102 -1.31 -12.50 3.17
N LEU A 103 -1.14 -11.32 2.59
CA LEU A 103 -0.83 -11.16 1.17
C LEU A 103 0.48 -11.86 0.78
N LYS A 104 1.43 -11.96 1.72
CA LYS A 104 2.73 -12.61 1.51
C LYS A 104 2.60 -14.10 1.17
N THR A 105 1.58 -14.77 1.69
CA THR A 105 1.40 -16.24 1.53
C THR A 105 0.43 -16.60 0.39
N LEU A 106 -0.33 -15.64 -0.14
CA LEU A 106 -1.29 -15.86 -1.22
C LEU A 106 -0.59 -15.98 -2.58
N LYS A 107 -0.39 -17.22 -3.04
CA LYS A 107 0.23 -17.51 -4.35
C LYS A 107 -0.77 -17.54 -5.52
N ASN A 108 -2.03 -17.86 -5.25
CA ASN A 108 -3.06 -17.97 -6.27
C ASN A 108 -3.68 -16.59 -6.56
N LYS A 109 -3.67 -16.17 -7.84
CA LYS A 109 -4.17 -14.86 -8.28
C LYS A 109 -5.63 -14.60 -7.91
N ASN A 110 -6.51 -15.60 -8.02
CA ASN A 110 -7.93 -15.45 -7.70
C ASN A 110 -8.13 -15.28 -6.18
N ASN A 111 -7.38 -16.03 -5.38
CA ASN A 111 -7.42 -15.88 -3.92
C ASN A 111 -6.86 -14.52 -3.47
N LEU A 112 -5.78 -14.06 -4.10
CA LEU A 112 -5.20 -12.74 -3.86
C LEU A 112 -6.19 -11.63 -4.19
N ALA A 113 -6.80 -11.66 -5.38
CA ALA A 113 -7.79 -10.67 -5.80
C ALA A 113 -9.00 -10.64 -4.85
N ARG A 114 -9.53 -11.81 -4.48
CA ARG A 114 -10.63 -11.93 -3.52
C ARG A 114 -10.26 -11.35 -2.15
N HIS A 115 -9.07 -11.67 -1.64
CA HIS A 115 -8.60 -11.17 -0.35
C HIS A 115 -8.45 -9.65 -0.35
N ILE A 116 -7.82 -9.08 -1.40
CA ILE A 116 -7.68 -7.63 -1.56
C ILE A 116 -9.07 -6.98 -1.58
N HIS A 117 -10.00 -7.49 -2.39
CA HIS A 117 -11.35 -6.93 -2.50
C HIS A 117 -12.12 -6.94 -1.18
N GLN A 118 -11.93 -7.97 -0.35
CA GLN A 118 -12.62 -8.10 0.94
C GLN A 118 -12.00 -7.30 2.07
N THR A 119 -10.71 -6.98 1.99
CA THR A 119 -9.94 -6.47 3.14
C THR A 119 -9.34 -5.10 2.93
N ILE A 120 -9.37 -4.57 1.70
CA ILE A 120 -8.83 -3.27 1.36
C ILE A 120 -9.97 -2.40 0.85
N GLN A 121 -10.23 -1.31 1.57
CA GLN A 121 -11.18 -0.28 1.14
C GLN A 121 -10.41 0.77 0.35
N VAL A 122 -10.95 1.17 -0.80
CA VAL A 122 -10.32 2.15 -1.71
C VAL A 122 -11.28 3.30 -1.96
N GLN A 123 -10.76 4.51 -1.85
CA GLN A 123 -11.41 5.75 -2.24
C GLN A 123 -10.64 6.38 -3.39
N GLU A 124 -11.33 6.59 -4.50
CA GLU A 124 -10.81 7.34 -5.64
C GLU A 124 -11.08 8.83 -5.43
N VAL A 125 -10.05 9.64 -5.61
CA VAL A 125 -10.17 11.10 -5.70
C VAL A 125 -9.62 11.49 -7.05
N ALA A 126 -10.52 11.82 -7.98
CA ALA A 126 -10.15 12.46 -9.24
C ALA A 126 -9.95 13.96 -8.98
N GLU A 127 -8.88 14.52 -9.52
CA GLU A 127 -8.74 15.97 -9.68
C GLU A 127 -9.54 16.46 -10.89
#